data_AF-A0A0B8PBK7-F1
#
_entry.id   AF-A0A0B8PBK7-F1
#
_cell.length_a   1.000
_cell.length_b   1.000
_cell.length_c   1.000
_cell.angle_alpha   90.00
_cell.angle_beta   90.00
_cell.angle_gamma   90.00
#
_symmetry.space_group_name_H-M   'P 1'
#
loop_
_entity.id
_entity.type
_entity.pdbx_description
1 polymer ?
#
loop_
_entity_poly.entity_id
_entity_poly.type
_entity_poly.pdbx_seq_one_letter_code
_entity_poly.pdbx_strand_id
1 'polypeptide(L)' 'MVDELIIYMAPKLMGTDGRGLVNLLGFEQMGQAVDLDITEVSQVGKDIKIVARIKN' A
#
# COMPACT_ATOMS: atom_id res chain seq x y z
N MET A 1 5.25 -16.11 -0.93
CA MET A 1 6.21 -15.01 -0.65
C MET A 1 5.82 -13.87 -1.58
N VAL A 2 5.67 -12.66 -1.05
CA VAL A 2 5.38 -11.46 -1.85
C VAL A 2 6.67 -10.64 -1.84
N ASP A 3 7.29 -10.48 -3.00
CA ASP A 3 8.56 -9.77 -3.12
C ASP A 3 8.37 -8.29 -3.48
N GLU A 4 7.19 -7.92 -3.98
CA GLU A 4 6.86 -6.58 -4.47
C GLU A 4 5.36 -6.28 -4.32
N LEU A 5 5.02 -5.06 -3.92
CA LEU A 5 3.67 -4.51 -3.80
C LEU A 5 3.48 -3.38 -4.80
N ILE A 6 2.50 -3.51 -5.71
CA ILE A 6 2.15 -2.49 -6.70
C ILE A 6 0.76 -1.93 -6.37
N ILE A 7 0.68 -0.64 -6.05
CA ILE A 7 -0.55 0.04 -5.64
C ILE A 7 -0.93 1.06 -6.71
N TYR A 8 -2.19 1.06 -7.13
CA TYR A 8 -2.78 2.13 -7.95
C TYR A 8 -3.78 2.93 -7.13
N MET A 9 -3.49 4.21 -6.90
CA MET A 9 -4.34 5.11 -6.14
C MET A 9 -5.04 6.10 -7.06
N ALA A 10 -6.37 6.02 -7.10
CA ALA A 10 -7.18 6.99 -7.79
C ALA A 10 -7.38 8.27 -6.97
N PRO A 11 -7.60 9.44 -7.60
CA PRO A 11 -7.88 10.70 -6.91
C PRO A 11 -9.36 10.75 -6.46
N LYS A 12 -9.75 9.86 -5.53
CA LYS A 12 -11.13 9.72 -5.04
C LYS A 12 -11.14 9.47 -3.53
N LEU A 13 -12.18 9.98 -2.85
CA LEU A 13 -12.44 9.74 -1.43
C LEU A 13 -13.70 8.87 -1.30
N MET A 14 -13.61 7.75 -0.59
CA MET A 14 -14.72 6.77 -0.47
C MET A 14 -15.31 6.68 0.94
N GLY A 15 -14.81 7.47 1.89
CA GLY A 15 -15.21 7.39 3.30
C GLY A 15 -14.59 6.20 4.02
N THR A 16 -14.80 6.14 5.33
CA THR A 16 -14.20 5.15 6.25
C THR A 16 -14.82 3.76 6.12
N ASP A 17 -16.02 3.66 5.57
CA ASP A 17 -16.75 2.41 5.39
C ASP A 17 -16.30 1.64 4.14
N GLY A 18 -15.37 2.22 3.37
CA GLY A 18 -14.69 1.55 2.27
C GLY A 18 -13.85 0.37 2.73
N ARG A 19 -13.59 -0.58 1.83
CA ARG A 19 -12.67 -1.69 2.13
C ARG A 19 -11.24 -1.17 2.21
N GLY A 20 -10.53 -1.55 3.28
CA GLY A 20 -9.10 -1.27 3.41
C GLY A 20 -8.27 -1.90 2.29
N LEU A 21 -7.13 -1.28 1.96
CA LEU A 21 -6.23 -1.72 0.90
C LEU A 21 -5.67 -3.13 1.16
N VAL A 22 -5.37 -3.43 2.42
CA VAL A 22 -4.87 -4.72 2.88
C VAL A 22 -5.59 -5.09 4.16
N ASN A 23 -6.00 -6.35 4.28
CA ASN A 23 -6.54 -6.90 5.51
C ASN A 23 -5.44 -7.66 6.25
N LEU A 24 -4.63 -6.95 7.05
CA LEU A 24 -3.62 -7.55 7.92
C LEU A 24 -4.23 -7.72 9.31
N LEU A 25 -4.57 -8.96 9.66
CA LEU A 25 -5.13 -9.29 10.97
C LEU A 25 -4.01 -9.37 12.02
N GLY A 26 -4.26 -8.86 13.22
CA GLY A 26 -3.44 -9.14 14.40
C GLY A 26 -2.24 -8.20 14.66
N PHE A 27 -2.17 -7.04 13.98
CA PHE A 27 -1.24 -5.97 14.37
C PHE A 27 -1.94 -5.01 15.33
N GLU A 28 -1.43 -4.95 16.56
CA GLU A 28 -1.93 -4.08 17.64
C GLU A 28 -0.94 -2.95 17.94
N GLN A 29 0.32 -3.12 17.56
CA GLN A 29 1.42 -2.20 17.85
C GLN A 29 2.24 -1.91 16.59
N MET A 30 2.79 -0.69 16.49
CA MET A 30 3.54 -0.25 15.31
C MET A 30 4.76 -1.12 14.99
N GLY A 31 5.39 -1.72 16.01
CA GLY A 31 6.52 -2.63 15.82
C GLY A 31 6.17 -3.96 15.14
N GLN A 32 4.88 -4.24 14.88
CA GLN A 32 4.43 -5.41 14.12
C GLN A 32 4.15 -5.09 12.65
N ALA A 33 4.21 -3.80 12.25
CA ALA A 33 4.01 -3.40 10.88
C ALA A 33 5.10 -3.99 9.98
N VAL A 34 4.71 -4.32 8.74
CA VAL A 34 5.67 -4.72 7.70
C VAL A 34 6.23 -3.45 7.08
N ASP A 35 7.52 -3.23 7.27
CA ASP A 35 8.22 -2.11 6.65
C ASP A 35 8.35 -2.34 5.14
N LEU A 36 8.11 -1.28 4.37
CA LEU A 36 8.21 -1.27 2.92
C LEU A 36 9.15 -0.17 2.45
N ASP A 37 9.99 -0.48 1.48
CA ASP A 37 10.78 0.50 0.74
C ASP A 37 10.10 0.81 -0.59
N ILE A 38 9.74 2.07 -0.83
CA ILE A 38 9.15 2.51 -2.10
C ILE A 38 10.27 2.60 -3.15
N THR A 39 10.14 1.83 -4.23
CA THR A 39 11.13 1.78 -5.33
C THR A 39 10.71 2.58 -6.55
N GLU A 40 9.41 2.83 -6.74
CA GLU A 40 8.91 3.65 -7.85
C GLU A 40 7.65 4.41 -7.43
N VAL A 41 7.56 5.68 -7.85
CA VAL A 41 6.32 6.45 -7.86
C VAL A 41 6.15 7.08 -9.23
N SER A 42 5.04 6.80 -9.90
CA SER A 42 4.72 7.34 -11.23
C SER A 42 3.23 7.57 -11.41
N GLN A 43 2.85 8.36 -12.41
CA GLN A 43 1.46 8.62 -12.75
C GLN A 43 1.01 7.74 -13.91
N VAL A 44 -0.20 7.17 -13.82
CA VAL A 44 -0.84 6.39 -14.89
C VAL A 44 -2.21 6.99 -15.16
N GLY A 45 -2.32 7.77 -16.23
CA GLY A 45 -3.51 8.59 -16.48
C GLY A 45 -3.70 9.62 -15.38
N LYS A 46 -4.77 9.50 -14.59
CA LYS A 46 -5.06 10.39 -13.44
C LYS A 46 -4.75 9.75 -12.08
N ASP A 47 -4.31 8.49 -12.09
CA ASP A 47 -4.05 7.71 -10.89
C ASP A 47 -2.53 7.66 -10.62
N ILE A 48 -2.14 7.38 -9.38
CA ILE A 48 -0.73 7.22 -8.97
C ILE A 48 -0.41 5.75 -8.82
N LYS A 49 0.68 5.29 -9.45
CA LYS A 49 1.28 3.97 -9.25
C LYS A 49 2.41 4.09 -8.22
N ILE A 50 2.38 3.25 -7.19
CA ILE A 50 3.46 3.06 -6.21
C ILE A 50 3.94 1.63 -6.32
N VAL A 51 5.24 1.41 -6.48
CA VAL A 51 5.89 0.10 -6.37
C VAL A 51 6.73 0.09 -5.11
N ALA A 52 6.56 -0.90 -4.24
CA ALA A 52 7.29 -1.05 -3.00
C ALA A 52 7.75 -2.49 -2.78
N ARG A 53 8.84 -2.68 -2.02
CA ARG A 53 9.36 -3.99 -1.62
C ARG A 53 9.34 -4.13 -0.11
N ILE A 54 9.23 -5.36 0.39
CA ILE A 54 9.38 -5.63 1.83
C ILE A 54 10.82 -5.31 2.23
N LYS A 55 10.97 -4.51 3.28
CA LYS A 55 12.26 -4.21 3.87
C LYS A 55 12.73 -5.41 4.68
N ASN A 56 13.97 -5.84 4.44
CA ASN A 56 14.59 -6.96 5.16
C ASN A 56 15.07 -6.54 6.55
#